data_AF-A0A2G2ZRD9-F1
#
_entry.id   AF-A0A2G2ZRD9-F1
#
_cell.length_a   1.000
_cell.length_b   1.000
_cell.length_c   1.000
_cell.angle_alpha   90.00
_cell.angle_beta   90.00
_cell.angle_gamma   90.00
#
_symmetry.space_group_name_H-M   'P 1'
#
loop_
_entity.id
_entity.type
_entity.pdbx_description
1 polymer ?
#
loop_
_entity_poly.entity_id
_entity_poly.type
_entity_poly.pdbx_seq_one_letter_code
_entity_poly.pdbx_strand_id
1 'polypeptide(L)'
;MIKNLCRSPVQLPDVSNHLVFGFAYVPQLDEYKVVRILYHEERNLTDPPTLLPIVEIYSLKTNSWTKIEIELSYFITSHMAKAFLDGSAYWLARKANESDYDDFIVSFNMADHVFEEIPLPVSSSDDGALTGSLAVFCDSIYLFAHNSLEWWHMDDG
;
A
#
# COMPACT_ATOMS: atom_id res chain seq x y z
N MET A 1 -6.81 23.32 -15.60
CA MET A 1 -5.39 23.70 -15.72
C MET A 1 -4.57 22.55 -15.15
N ILE A 2 -3.76 21.86 -15.96
CA ILE A 2 -2.88 20.77 -15.48
C ILE A 2 -1.58 21.44 -15.03
N LYS A 3 -1.20 21.30 -13.76
CA LYS A 3 0.09 21.76 -13.26
C LYS A 3 1.10 20.62 -13.42
N ASN A 4 2.28 20.92 -13.96
CA ASN A 4 3.37 19.94 -14.01
C ASN A 4 3.97 19.82 -12.60
N LEU A 5 3.90 18.62 -12.03
CA LEU A 5 4.58 18.27 -10.78
C LEU A 5 6.03 17.89 -11.07
N CYS A 6 6.89 17.98 -10.04
CA CYS A 6 8.27 17.50 -10.16
C CYS A 6 8.29 16.01 -10.54
N ARG A 7 9.23 15.65 -11.44
CA ARG A 7 9.42 14.26 -11.84
C ARG A 7 10.17 13.53 -10.73
N SER A 8 9.87 12.25 -10.54
CA SER A 8 10.66 11.42 -9.64
C SER A 8 12.11 11.31 -10.17
N PRO A 9 13.09 11.28 -9.26
CA PRO A 9 14.50 11.05 -9.60
C PRO A 9 14.77 9.61 -10.08
N VAL A 10 13.93 8.64 -9.69
CA VAL A 10 14.08 7.24 -10.08
C VAL A 10 13.44 7.03 -11.46
N GLN A 11 14.28 6.68 -12.43
CA GLN A 11 13.84 6.21 -13.73
C GLN A 11 13.33 4.77 -13.62
N LEU A 12 12.17 4.51 -14.19
CA LEU A 12 11.63 3.16 -14.25
C LEU A 12 12.51 2.32 -15.20
N PRO A 13 12.98 1.13 -14.78
CA PRO A 13 13.73 0.26 -15.66
C PRO A 13 12.81 -0.31 -16.76
N ASP A 14 13.41 -0.72 -17.88
CA ASP A 14 12.71 -1.21 -19.10
C ASP A 14 12.13 -2.64 -18.97
N VAL A 15 12.14 -3.20 -17.75
CA VAL A 15 11.57 -4.52 -17.42
C VAL A 15 10.17 -4.39 -16.82
N SER A 16 9.38 -5.46 -16.87
CA SER A 16 8.09 -5.53 -16.16
C SER A 16 8.27 -5.22 -14.68
N ASN A 17 7.57 -4.20 -14.20
CA ASN A 17 7.59 -3.80 -12.79
C ASN A 17 6.16 -3.71 -12.24
N HIS A 18 5.98 -4.04 -10.97
CA HIS A 18 4.74 -3.78 -10.26
C HIS A 18 4.82 -2.43 -9.53
N LEU A 19 4.05 -1.46 -10.04
CA LEU A 19 3.95 -0.12 -9.47
C LEU A 19 2.72 0.00 -8.58
N VAL A 20 2.95 0.53 -7.39
CA VAL A 20 1.92 0.77 -6.37
C VAL A 20 1.97 2.24 -5.97
N PHE A 21 0.80 2.83 -5.78
CA PHE A 21 0.64 4.22 -5.39
C PHE A 21 -0.33 4.37 -4.23
N GLY A 22 -0.12 5.39 -3.42
CA GLY A 22 -1.06 5.87 -2.42
C GLY A 22 -1.00 7.38 -2.30
N PHE A 23 -2.10 8.01 -1.91
CA PHE A 23 -2.24 9.45 -1.77
C PHE A 23 -2.93 9.78 -0.47
N ALA A 24 -2.34 10.60 0.38
CA ALA A 24 -3.00 11.02 1.61
C ALA A 24 -2.89 12.54 1.81
N TYR A 25 -3.93 13.12 2.38
CA TYR A 25 -3.80 14.36 3.14
C TYR A 25 -3.26 14.00 4.51
N VAL A 26 -2.19 14.65 4.94
CA VAL A 26 -1.49 14.43 6.21
C VAL A 26 -1.85 15.56 7.16
N PRO A 27 -2.82 15.38 8.09
CA PRO A 27 -3.39 16.48 8.87
C PRO A 27 -2.36 17.24 9.71
N GLN A 28 -1.43 16.52 10.35
CA GLN A 28 -0.41 17.12 11.21
C GLN A 28 0.61 18.00 10.46
N LEU A 29 0.75 17.82 9.14
CA LEU A 29 1.65 18.61 8.29
C LEU A 29 0.92 19.66 7.43
N ASP A 30 -0.42 19.61 7.42
CA ASP A 30 -1.30 20.36 6.52
C ASP A 30 -0.81 20.27 5.07
N GLU A 31 -0.72 19.04 4.57
CA GLU A 31 -0.11 18.76 3.29
C GLU A 31 -0.65 17.48 2.62
N TYR A 32 -0.68 17.48 1.28
CA TYR A 32 -0.88 16.26 0.50
C TYR A 32 0.44 15.60 0.11
N LYS A 33 0.51 14.29 0.29
CA LYS A 33 1.64 13.46 -0.12
C LYS A 33 1.19 12.32 -1.03
N VAL A 34 2.12 11.84 -1.85
CA VAL A 34 1.96 10.60 -2.64
C VAL A 34 3.08 9.66 -2.28
N VAL A 35 2.79 8.40 -2.03
CA VAL A 35 3.79 7.33 -2.00
C VAL A 35 3.75 6.59 -3.33
N ARG A 36 4.93 6.24 -3.81
CA ARG A 36 5.16 5.37 -4.95
C ARG A 36 6.07 4.23 -4.50
N ILE A 37 5.65 3.01 -4.74
CA ILE A 37 6.41 1.80 -4.43
C ILE A 37 6.60 1.05 -5.74
N LEU A 38 7.86 0.76 -6.05
CA LEU A 38 8.27 0.06 -7.25
C LEU A 38 8.87 -1.28 -6.84
N TYR A 39 8.18 -2.36 -7.19
CA TYR A 39 8.74 -3.71 -7.13
C TYR A 39 9.42 -4.03 -8.46
N HIS A 40 10.66 -4.52 -8.38
CA HIS A 40 11.49 -4.87 -9.54
C HIS A 40 11.09 -6.17 -10.24
N GLU A 41 10.09 -6.86 -9.70
CA GLU A 41 9.59 -8.14 -10.16
C GLU A 41 8.11 -7.99 -10.52
N GLU A 42 7.71 -8.67 -11.59
CA GLU A 42 6.29 -8.83 -11.91
C GLU A 42 5.62 -9.70 -10.83
N ARG A 43 4.30 -9.61 -10.75
CA ARG A 43 3.47 -10.10 -9.65
C ARG A 43 3.36 -11.63 -9.60
N ASN A 44 4.47 -12.32 -9.38
CA ASN A 44 4.46 -13.70 -8.91
C ASN A 44 4.32 -13.65 -7.39
N LEU A 45 3.06 -13.56 -6.92
CA LEU A 45 2.71 -13.56 -5.49
C LEU A 45 3.10 -14.86 -4.76
N THR A 46 3.80 -15.78 -5.44
CA THR A 46 4.14 -17.11 -4.96
C THR A 46 5.35 -17.12 -4.05
N ASP A 47 6.26 -16.15 -4.21
CA ASP A 47 7.51 -16.06 -3.48
C ASP A 47 7.68 -14.64 -2.91
N PRO A 48 8.46 -14.44 -1.84
CA PRO A 48 8.79 -13.10 -1.37
C PRO A 48 9.59 -12.33 -2.44
N PRO A 49 9.51 -10.98 -2.46
CA PRO A 49 10.32 -10.18 -3.39
C PRO A 49 11.81 -10.51 -3.23
N THR A 50 12.51 -10.84 -4.33
CA THR A 50 13.95 -11.12 -4.26
C THR A 50 14.78 -9.85 -4.16
N LEU A 51 14.23 -8.73 -4.62
CA LEU A 51 14.81 -7.39 -4.51
C LEU A 51 13.94 -6.48 -3.64
N LEU A 52 14.60 -5.66 -2.82
CA LEU A 52 13.92 -4.63 -2.03
C LEU A 52 13.20 -3.63 -2.96
N PRO A 53 11.95 -3.26 -2.64
CA PRO A 53 11.24 -2.28 -3.45
C PRO A 53 11.85 -0.88 -3.27
N ILE A 54 11.74 -0.07 -4.32
CA ILE A 54 12.05 1.36 -4.22
C ILE A 54 10.80 2.07 -3.73
N VAL A 55 10.90 2.73 -2.57
CA VAL A 55 9.84 3.55 -2.02
C VAL A 55 10.22 5.03 -2.14
N GLU A 56 9.34 5.82 -2.72
CA GLU A 56 9.49 7.26 -2.86
C GLU A 56 8.23 7.99 -2.39
N ILE A 57 8.44 9.12 -1.72
CA ILE A 57 7.37 10.00 -1.27
C ILE A 57 7.50 11.33 -1.97
N TYR A 58 6.42 11.76 -2.59
CA TYR A 58 6.25 13.11 -3.08
C TYR A 58 5.57 13.98 -2.02
N SER A 59 6.14 15.16 -1.81
CA SER A 59 5.57 16.23 -0.99
C SER A 59 5.04 17.32 -1.92
N LEU A 60 3.74 17.63 -1.84
CA LEU A 60 3.14 18.71 -2.62
C LEU A 60 3.65 20.09 -2.19
N LYS A 61 3.95 20.26 -0.90
CA LYS A 61 4.41 21.52 -0.30
C LYS A 61 5.82 21.88 -0.74
N THR A 62 6.73 20.90 -0.80
CA THR A 62 8.09 21.11 -1.30
C THR A 62 8.21 20.89 -2.81
N ASN A 63 7.18 20.31 -3.44
CA ASN A 63 7.20 19.89 -4.84
C ASN A 63 8.43 19.03 -5.16
N SER A 64 8.74 18.07 -4.31
CA SER A 64 9.90 17.20 -4.45
C SER A 64 9.60 15.76 -4.06
N TRP A 65 10.38 14.85 -4.65
CA TRP A 65 10.38 13.44 -4.29
C TRP A 65 11.54 13.13 -3.35
N THR A 66 11.31 12.27 -2.38
CA THR A 66 12.33 11.73 -1.46
C THR A 66 12.26 10.21 -1.49
N LYS A 67 13.39 9.56 -1.77
CA LYS A 67 13.53 8.12 -1.65
C LYS A 67 13.74 7.77 -0.17
N ILE A 68 13.07 6.73 0.29
CA ILE A 68 13.24 6.18 1.63
C ILE A 68 13.66 4.71 1.54
N GLU A 69 14.40 4.26 2.55
CA GLU A 69 14.87 2.88 2.66
C GLU A 69 13.90 2.11 3.55
N ILE A 70 13.14 1.21 2.92
CA ILE A 70 12.15 0.37 3.60
C ILE A 70 12.30 -1.04 3.06
N GLU A 71 12.33 -2.00 3.97
CA GLU A 71 12.34 -3.42 3.63
C GLU A 71 10.91 -3.96 3.74
N LEU A 72 10.37 -4.42 2.61
CA LEU A 72 9.08 -5.11 2.55
C LEU A 72 9.33 -6.54 2.10
N SER A 73 8.97 -7.51 2.94
CA SER A 73 9.08 -8.95 2.66
C SER A 73 7.85 -9.51 1.92
N TYR A 74 7.01 -8.63 1.38
CA TYR A 74 5.70 -8.95 0.83
C TYR A 74 5.33 -8.06 -0.34
N PHE A 75 4.34 -8.50 -1.11
CA PHE A 75 3.80 -7.74 -2.24
C PHE A 75 2.48 -7.07 -1.87
N ILE A 76 2.40 -5.76 -2.09
CA ILE A 76 1.12 -5.06 -2.13
C ILE A 76 0.37 -5.46 -3.39
N THR A 77 -0.86 -5.92 -3.26
CA THR A 77 -1.58 -6.57 -4.36
C THR A 77 -2.35 -5.58 -5.24
N SER A 78 -2.58 -4.34 -4.83
CA SER A 78 -3.26 -3.35 -5.68
C SER A 78 -2.33 -2.24 -6.16
N HIS A 79 -2.51 -1.80 -7.42
CA HIS A 79 -1.76 -0.66 -7.97
C HIS A 79 -2.06 0.66 -7.25
N MET A 80 -3.24 0.80 -6.66
CA MET A 80 -3.66 1.98 -5.91
C MET A 80 -4.08 1.55 -4.50
N ALA A 81 -3.82 2.41 -3.52
CA ALA A 81 -4.41 2.27 -2.20
C ALA A 81 -5.93 2.30 -2.31
N LYS A 82 -6.57 1.49 -1.47
CA LYS A 82 -8.00 1.28 -1.48
C LYS A 82 -8.71 2.21 -0.50
N ALA A 83 -8.03 2.64 0.56
CA ALA A 83 -8.55 3.58 1.55
C ALA A 83 -7.46 4.53 2.05
N PHE A 84 -7.89 5.68 2.59
CA PHE A 84 -7.04 6.71 3.15
C PHE A 84 -7.72 7.33 4.37
N LEU A 85 -7.06 7.30 5.52
CA LEU A 85 -7.57 7.81 6.80
C LEU A 85 -6.39 8.41 7.57
N ASP A 86 -6.58 9.58 8.17
CA ASP A 86 -5.62 10.23 9.09
C ASP A 86 -4.15 10.28 8.63
N GLY A 87 -3.92 10.56 7.34
CA GLY A 87 -2.56 10.64 6.78
C GLY A 87 -1.96 9.29 6.39
N SER A 88 -2.70 8.21 6.58
CA SER A 88 -2.31 6.86 6.20
C SER A 88 -3.00 6.40 4.93
N ALA A 89 -2.30 5.59 4.15
CA ALA A 89 -2.81 4.90 2.98
C ALA A 89 -2.89 3.40 3.26
N TYR A 90 -3.93 2.73 2.74
CA TYR A 90 -4.21 1.33 3.06
C TYR A 90 -4.37 0.49 1.79
N TRP A 91 -3.73 -0.68 1.77
CA TRP A 91 -3.81 -1.66 0.68
C TRP A 91 -4.09 -3.06 1.20
N LEU A 92 -4.43 -3.96 0.28
CA LEU A 92 -4.30 -5.39 0.51
C LEU A 92 -2.87 -5.81 0.14
N ALA A 93 -2.28 -6.68 0.95
CA ALA A 93 -0.94 -7.24 0.75
C ALA A 93 -0.97 -8.75 0.99
N ARG A 94 0.04 -9.43 0.45
CA ARG A 94 0.22 -10.88 0.54
C ARG A 94 1.67 -11.23 0.80
N LYS A 95 1.91 -12.20 1.68
CA LYS A 95 3.22 -12.84 1.89
C LYS A 95 3.12 -14.36 1.71
N ALA A 96 4.15 -14.95 1.14
CA ALA A 96 4.26 -16.39 1.01
C ALA A 96 4.73 -17.02 2.34
N ASN A 97 4.10 -18.14 2.72
CA ASN A 97 4.47 -18.98 3.85
C ASN A 97 4.84 -20.38 3.35
N GLU A 98 5.34 -21.25 4.25
CA GLU A 98 5.90 -22.58 3.90
C GLU A 98 5.00 -23.47 3.01
N SER A 99 3.67 -23.29 3.07
CA SER A 99 2.71 -24.08 2.30
C SER A 99 1.47 -23.32 1.83
N ASP A 100 1.38 -22.01 2.09
CA ASP A 100 0.18 -21.20 1.82
C ASP A 100 0.55 -19.70 1.71
N TYR A 101 -0.46 -18.83 1.58
CA TYR A 101 -0.35 -17.39 1.54
C TYR A 101 -1.12 -16.73 2.69
N ASP A 102 -0.48 -15.75 3.32
CA ASP A 102 -1.16 -14.87 4.28
C ASP A 102 -1.53 -13.57 3.58
N ASP A 103 -2.83 -13.32 3.47
CA ASP A 103 -3.35 -12.00 3.12
C ASP A 103 -3.53 -11.13 4.37
N PHE A 104 -3.21 -9.85 4.22
CA PHE A 104 -3.35 -8.85 5.28
C PHE A 104 -3.61 -7.48 4.69
N ILE A 105 -4.02 -6.55 5.56
CA ILE A 105 -4.07 -5.14 5.21
C ILE A 105 -2.74 -4.52 5.61
N VAL A 106 -2.18 -3.68 4.76
CA VAL A 106 -1.01 -2.87 5.11
C VAL A 106 -1.39 -1.41 5.14
N SER A 107 -1.00 -0.71 6.21
CA SER A 107 -1.07 0.74 6.31
C SER A 107 0.30 1.36 6.01
N PHE A 108 0.30 2.59 5.51
CA PHE A 108 1.51 3.41 5.42
C PHE A 108 1.23 4.81 5.93
N ASN A 109 1.83 5.19 7.05
CA ASN A 109 1.74 6.52 7.62
C ASN A 109 2.66 7.47 6.85
N MET A 110 2.09 8.47 6.18
CA MET A 110 2.84 9.40 5.31
C MET A 110 3.59 10.50 6.08
N ALA A 111 3.35 10.64 7.38
CA ALA A 111 4.08 11.59 8.21
C ALA A 111 5.39 10.97 8.73
N ASP A 112 5.28 9.77 9.31
CA ASP A 112 6.39 9.08 9.98
C ASP A 112 7.09 8.07 9.06
N HIS A 113 6.50 7.81 7.88
CA HIS A 113 7.01 6.89 6.87
C HIS A 113 7.12 5.44 7.37
N VAL A 114 6.15 5.01 8.18
CA VAL A 114 6.09 3.68 8.79
C VAL A 114 5.03 2.84 8.08
N PHE A 115 5.37 1.58 7.78
CA PHE A 115 4.42 0.56 7.35
C PHE A 115 3.99 -0.31 8.53
N GLU A 116 2.72 -0.67 8.59
CA GLU A 116 2.21 -1.60 9.60
C GLU A 116 1.36 -2.70 8.93
N GLU A 117 1.57 -3.94 9.37
CA GLU A 117 0.75 -5.09 8.99
C GLU A 117 -0.46 -5.19 9.92
N ILE A 118 -1.65 -5.17 9.34
CA ILE A 118 -2.92 -5.31 10.05
C ILE A 118 -3.50 -6.68 9.67
N PRO A 119 -3.51 -7.65 10.60
CA PRO A 119 -4.04 -8.99 10.34
C PRO A 119 -5.49 -8.95 9.90
N LEU A 120 -5.85 -9.81 8.96
CA LEU A 120 -7.25 -10.02 8.64
C LEU A 120 -7.92 -10.81 9.77
N PRO A 121 -9.18 -10.47 10.10
CA PRO A 121 -9.96 -11.17 11.11
C PRO A 121 -10.39 -12.60 10.70
N VAL A 122 -10.27 -12.96 9.41
CA VAL A 122 -10.52 -14.33 8.93
C VAL A 122 -9.38 -14.76 8.02
N SER A 123 -8.82 -15.94 8.26
CA SER A 123 -7.92 -16.61 7.34
C SER A 123 -8.73 -17.07 6.12
N SER A 124 -8.52 -16.45 4.96
CA SER A 124 -9.08 -16.98 3.71
C SER A 124 -8.39 -18.30 3.39
N SER A 125 -9.09 -19.42 3.61
CA SER A 125 -8.62 -20.78 3.30
C SER A 125 -8.66 -21.09 1.80
N ASP A 126 -8.52 -20.08 0.96
CA ASP A 126 -8.67 -20.16 -0.49
C ASP A 126 -7.32 -19.79 -1.10
N ASP A 127 -6.74 -20.66 -1.93
CA ASP A 127 -5.40 -20.49 -2.50
C ASP A 127 -5.25 -19.19 -3.35
N GLY A 128 -6.36 -18.50 -3.65
CA GLY A 128 -6.42 -17.26 -4.40
C GLY A 128 -6.19 -15.99 -3.56
N ALA A 129 -5.68 -14.93 -4.20
CA ALA A 129 -5.54 -13.60 -3.60
C ALA A 129 -6.85 -13.07 -3.04
N LEU A 130 -6.86 -12.61 -1.77
CA LEU A 130 -7.98 -11.84 -1.24
C LEU A 130 -8.26 -10.69 -2.19
N THR A 131 -9.48 -10.69 -2.72
CA THR A 131 -10.01 -9.58 -3.50
C THR A 131 -11.13 -8.91 -2.72
N GLY A 132 -11.07 -7.59 -2.68
CA GLY A 132 -12.03 -6.79 -1.94
C GLY A 132 -11.77 -5.31 -2.10
N SER A 133 -12.64 -4.53 -1.47
CA SER A 133 -12.54 -3.07 -1.40
C SER A 133 -12.35 -2.66 0.06
N LEU A 134 -11.50 -1.67 0.29
CA LEU A 134 -11.48 -0.95 1.56
C LEU A 134 -12.32 0.31 1.39
N ALA A 135 -13.04 0.72 2.42
CA ALA A 135 -13.73 2.00 2.46
C ALA A 135 -13.55 2.66 3.82
N VAL A 136 -13.57 3.98 3.83
CA VAL A 136 -13.56 4.78 5.06
C VAL A 136 -14.99 5.24 5.34
N PHE A 137 -15.46 5.03 6.57
CA PHE A 137 -16.78 5.48 7.01
C PHE A 137 -16.72 5.81 8.50
N CYS A 138 -17.20 6.99 8.90
CA CYS A 138 -17.21 7.44 10.30
C CYS A 138 -15.85 7.28 11.01
N ASP A 139 -14.77 7.73 10.35
CA ASP A 139 -13.39 7.69 10.88
C ASP A 139 -12.88 6.27 11.16
N SER A 140 -13.40 5.28 10.45
CA SER A 140 -12.96 3.88 10.54
C SER A 140 -12.84 3.26 9.16
N ILE A 141 -12.04 2.21 9.05
CA ILE A 141 -11.83 1.47 7.80
C ILE A 141 -12.61 0.17 7.83
N TYR A 142 -13.29 -0.12 6.73
CA TYR A 142 -14.08 -1.31 6.50
C TYR A 142 -13.55 -2.08 5.30
N LEU A 143 -13.36 -3.38 5.47
CA LEU A 143 -13.08 -4.31 4.38
C LEU A 143 -14.39 -4.94 3.87
N PHE A 144 -14.60 -4.87 2.57
CA PHE A 144 -15.64 -5.60 1.84
C PHE A 144 -14.97 -6.69 1.00
N ALA A 145 -14.92 -7.91 1.53
CA ALA A 145 -14.37 -9.06 0.82
C ALA A 145 -15.39 -9.59 -0.20
N HIS A 146 -14.93 -10.00 -1.39
CA HIS A 146 -15.83 -10.56 -2.41
C HIS A 146 -16.49 -11.90 -1.98
N ASN A 147 -15.85 -12.63 -1.05
CA ASN A 147 -16.26 -13.99 -0.67
C ASN A 147 -17.02 -14.05 0.67
N SER A 148 -17.12 -12.93 1.40
CA SER A 148 -17.93 -12.84 2.63
C SER A 148 -18.62 -11.48 2.73
N LEU A 149 -19.92 -11.49 3.03
CA LEU A 149 -20.72 -10.30 3.35
C LEU A 149 -20.39 -9.82 4.78
N GLU A 150 -19.10 -9.72 5.08
CA GLU A 150 -18.58 -9.33 6.39
C GLU A 150 -17.85 -8.00 6.26
N TRP A 151 -17.99 -7.17 7.27
CA TRP A 151 -17.33 -5.89 7.39
C TRP A 151 -16.63 -5.85 8.74
N TRP A 152 -15.43 -5.28 8.75
CA TRP A 152 -14.56 -5.28 9.91
C TRP A 152 -14.22 -3.85 10.25
N HIS A 153 -14.49 -3.47 11.49
CA HIS A 153 -14.02 -2.21 12.04
C HIS A 153 -12.55 -2.36 12.41
N MET A 154 -11.69 -1.53 11.84
CA MET A 154 -10.30 -1.43 12.26
C MET A 154 -10.13 -0.14 13.05
N ASP A 155 -9.78 -0.27 14.33
CA ASP A 155 -9.31 0.84 15.16
C ASP A 155 -7.88 1.19 14.72
N ASP A 156 -7.60 2.46 14.43
CA ASP A 156 -6.22 2.95 14.39
C ASP A 156 -5.67 2.90 15.83
N GLY A 157 -4.51 2.26 16.01
CA GLY A 157 -3.85 2.07 17.31
C GLY A 157 -3.37 3.36 17.97
#